data_AF-A0A5E4CHA4-F1
#
_entry.id   AF-A0A5E4CHA4-F1
#
_cell.length_a   1.000
_cell.length_b   1.000
_cell.length_c   1.000
_cell.angle_alpha   90.00
_cell.angle_beta   90.00
_cell.angle_gamma   90.00
#
_symmetry.space_group_name_H-M   'P 1'
#
loop_
_entity.id
_entity.type
_entity.pdbx_description
1 polymer ?
#
loop_
_entity_poly.entity_id
_entity_poly.type
_entity_poly.pdbx_seq_one_letter_code
_entity_poly.pdbx_strand_id
1 'polypeptide(L)'
;MTSSASGIYGNFGQANYSAAKLGILSLANTLAIEGRKNNIHCNTIAPNAGSRMTQTVMPEDLFEALKPEYVAPLILWLCHESCEENGGLFEVGAGWIGKLRWERTLGAIARQKNQPMTPEAVKANWEKICDFDNASKPQNIQESVAGMIEVLHKIDAEGGVSINHTSHATSTATSGFAGAIGYKLPSFSSAYTEMETIMYALGVGASVKDPKDLKFVYEGSSDFSCLPTFGVIIAQKSMMGGGLAEIPGLSVNFAKVLHGEQYLEYIFGEGSSPLMECVLKIKQMKFKTRKLKCEAVVADVLDKGSGVVILMD
;
A
#
# COMPACT_ATOMS: atom_id res chain seq x y z
N MET A 1 -18.17 -9.94 8.79
CA MET A 1 -16.94 -9.64 9.56
C MET A 1 -17.29 -8.89 10.84
N THR A 2 -16.53 -9.08 11.93
CA THR A 2 -16.87 -8.49 13.25
C THR A 2 -15.77 -7.54 13.75
N SER A 3 -16.01 -6.24 13.58
CA SER A 3 -15.23 -5.15 14.17
C SER A 3 -15.76 -4.79 15.57
N SER A 4 -15.59 -3.54 16.01
CA SER A 4 -16.05 -2.99 17.29
C SER A 4 -15.99 -1.46 17.27
N ALA A 5 -16.78 -0.80 18.12
CA ALA A 5 -16.68 0.65 18.33
C ALA A 5 -15.27 1.09 18.77
N SER A 6 -14.58 0.31 19.61
CA SER A 6 -13.18 0.58 19.99
C SER A 6 -12.22 0.53 18.80
N GLY A 7 -12.50 -0.29 17.79
CA GLY A 7 -11.71 -0.28 16.55
C GLY A 7 -11.93 0.98 15.73
N ILE A 8 -13.18 1.46 15.67
CA ILE A 8 -13.58 2.62 14.86
C ILE A 8 -13.11 3.94 15.52
N TYR A 9 -13.33 4.07 16.83
CA TYR A 9 -13.15 5.32 17.57
C TYR A 9 -11.95 5.32 18.52
N GLY A 10 -11.33 4.16 18.75
CA GLY A 10 -10.34 3.96 19.80
C GLY A 10 -10.98 3.71 21.17
N ASN A 11 -10.24 3.04 22.06
CA ASN A 11 -10.61 2.94 23.48
C ASN A 11 -9.35 2.80 24.37
N PHE A 12 -9.39 3.40 25.56
CA PHE A 12 -8.27 3.39 26.50
C PHE A 12 -7.90 1.95 26.90
N GLY A 13 -6.61 1.65 26.96
CA GLY A 13 -6.11 0.32 27.34
C GLY A 13 -6.36 -0.80 26.31
N GLN A 14 -6.87 -0.48 25.12
CA GLN A 14 -7.27 -1.46 24.10
C GLN A 14 -6.57 -1.25 22.76
N ALA A 15 -5.33 -0.74 22.73
CA ALA A 15 -4.62 -0.46 21.48
C ALA A 15 -4.48 -1.69 20.57
N ASN A 16 -4.13 -2.85 21.13
CA ASN A 16 -4.04 -4.12 20.42
C ASN A 16 -5.40 -4.57 19.84
N TYR A 17 -6.46 -4.50 20.65
CA TYR A 17 -7.80 -4.89 20.26
C TYR A 17 -8.35 -3.96 19.18
N SER A 18 -8.18 -2.65 19.35
CA SER A 18 -8.63 -1.61 18.42
C SER A 18 -7.96 -1.78 17.06
N ALA A 19 -6.63 -1.96 17.04
CA ALA A 19 -5.87 -2.21 15.82
C ALA A 19 -6.34 -3.46 15.08
N ALA A 20 -6.53 -4.59 15.79
CA ALA A 20 -7.04 -5.81 15.20
C ALA A 20 -8.45 -5.64 14.63
N LYS A 21 -9.34 -4.96 15.36
CA LYS A 21 -10.74 -4.76 14.97
C LYS A 21 -10.90 -3.81 13.79
N LEU A 22 -10.06 -2.79 13.66
CA LEU A 22 -10.04 -1.94 12.47
C LEU A 22 -9.33 -2.64 11.29
N GLY A 23 -8.32 -3.46 11.55
CA GLY A 23 -7.70 -4.31 10.52
C GLY A 23 -8.69 -5.28 9.85
N ILE A 24 -9.65 -5.80 10.61
CA ILE A 24 -10.77 -6.61 10.08
C ILE A 24 -11.63 -5.82 9.08
N LEU A 25 -11.89 -4.54 9.32
CA LEU A 25 -12.62 -3.69 8.38
C LEU A 25 -11.83 -3.53 7.08
N SER A 26 -10.52 -3.28 7.17
CA SER A 26 -9.64 -3.18 6.00
C SER A 26 -9.61 -4.48 5.18
N LEU A 27 -9.55 -5.63 5.84
CA LEU A 27 -9.66 -6.93 5.18
C LEU A 27 -11.02 -7.09 4.48
N ALA A 28 -12.12 -6.73 5.15
CA ALA A 28 -13.46 -6.80 4.58
C ALA A 28 -13.61 -5.93 3.32
N ASN A 29 -13.02 -4.73 3.31
CA ASN A 29 -13.05 -3.82 2.16
C ASN A 29 -12.44 -4.46 0.90
N THR A 30 -11.29 -5.13 1.03
CA THR A 30 -10.66 -5.84 -0.09
C THR A 30 -11.49 -7.05 -0.53
N LEU A 31 -11.96 -7.86 0.41
CA LEU A 31 -12.80 -9.03 0.11
C LEU A 31 -14.10 -8.65 -0.59
N ALA A 32 -14.72 -7.52 -0.23
CA ALA A 32 -15.92 -7.01 -0.87
C ALA A 32 -15.70 -6.67 -2.36
N ILE A 33 -14.49 -6.24 -2.72
CA ILE A 33 -14.10 -5.92 -4.10
C ILE A 33 -13.80 -7.20 -4.88
N GLU A 34 -12.96 -8.08 -4.33
CA GLU A 34 -12.54 -9.33 -4.97
C GLU A 34 -13.72 -10.29 -5.18
N GLY A 35 -14.58 -10.42 -4.17
CA GLY A 35 -15.72 -11.33 -4.18
C GLY A 35 -16.89 -10.89 -5.06
N ARG A 36 -16.97 -9.59 -5.42
CA ARG A 36 -18.13 -9.03 -6.12
C ARG A 36 -18.46 -9.74 -7.43
N LYS A 37 -17.44 -10.08 -8.23
CA LYS A 37 -17.64 -10.77 -9.52
C LYS A 37 -18.21 -12.18 -9.38
N ASN A 38 -18.11 -12.75 -8.19
CA ASN A 38 -18.54 -14.11 -7.86
C ASN A 38 -19.77 -14.14 -6.95
N ASN A 39 -20.47 -13.01 -6.79
CA ASN A 39 -21.60 -12.86 -5.86
C ASN A 39 -21.24 -13.22 -4.41
N ILE A 40 -20.00 -12.92 -3.99
CA ILE A 40 -19.53 -13.10 -2.63
C ILE A 40 -19.52 -11.72 -1.96
N HIS A 41 -20.45 -11.51 -1.03
CA HIS A 41 -20.58 -10.25 -0.29
C HIS A 41 -19.82 -10.31 1.04
N CYS A 42 -19.17 -9.20 1.40
CA CYS A 42 -18.48 -9.07 2.67
C CYS A 42 -18.88 -7.76 3.35
N ASN A 43 -19.60 -7.87 4.47
CA ASN A 43 -20.01 -6.74 5.30
C ASN A 43 -19.40 -6.83 6.69
N THR A 44 -19.25 -5.69 7.37
CA THR A 44 -18.67 -5.58 8.70
C THR A 44 -19.69 -5.04 9.70
N ILE A 45 -19.76 -5.65 10.87
CA ILE A 45 -20.56 -5.16 12.00
C ILE A 45 -19.66 -4.74 13.17
N ALA A 46 -20.07 -3.73 13.91
CA ALA A 46 -19.52 -3.30 15.19
C ALA A 46 -20.63 -3.44 16.26
N PRO A 47 -20.74 -4.62 16.88
CA PRO A 47 -21.85 -4.92 17.77
C PRO A 47 -21.62 -4.37 19.19
N ASN A 48 -22.71 -3.97 19.84
CA ASN A 48 -22.80 -3.69 21.27
C ASN A 48 -23.79 -4.67 21.91
N ALA A 49 -23.26 -5.61 22.70
CA ALA A 49 -24.05 -6.61 23.41
C ALA A 49 -23.43 -6.93 24.79
N GLY A 50 -24.29 -7.24 25.77
CA GLY A 50 -23.95 -7.87 27.03
C GLY A 50 -23.44 -9.28 26.77
N SER A 51 -22.17 -9.50 27.07
CA SER A 51 -21.49 -10.78 26.95
C SER A 51 -20.47 -10.90 28.08
N ARG A 52 -19.96 -12.10 28.34
CA ARG A 52 -18.86 -12.29 29.31
C ARG A 52 -17.70 -11.30 29.13
N MET A 53 -17.44 -10.83 27.90
CA MET A 53 -16.38 -9.86 27.60
C MET A 53 -16.72 -8.42 28.02
N THR A 54 -17.99 -8.06 28.09
CA THR A 54 -18.47 -6.70 28.42
C THR A 54 -18.99 -6.58 29.86
N GLN A 55 -19.15 -7.70 30.57
CA GLN A 55 -19.65 -7.75 31.95
C GLN A 55 -18.80 -6.94 32.95
N THR A 56 -17.48 -6.85 32.74
CA THR A 56 -16.58 -6.12 33.64
C THR A 56 -16.61 -4.60 33.47
N VAL A 57 -17.25 -4.11 32.40
CA VAL A 57 -17.26 -2.68 32.02
C VAL A 57 -18.67 -2.09 31.91
N MET A 58 -19.71 -2.92 32.03
CA MET A 58 -21.11 -2.48 31.95
C MET A 58 -21.81 -2.67 33.30
N PRO A 59 -22.65 -1.70 33.72
CA PRO A 59 -23.64 -1.92 34.78
C PRO A 59 -24.58 -3.09 34.46
N GLU A 60 -25.04 -3.80 35.48
CA GLU A 60 -25.87 -5.02 35.35
C GLU A 60 -27.18 -4.78 34.58
N ASP A 61 -27.84 -3.64 34.83
CA ASP A 61 -29.08 -3.24 34.17
C ASP A 61 -28.89 -3.00 32.66
N LEU A 62 -27.77 -2.36 32.28
CA LEU A 62 -27.41 -2.17 30.87
C LEU A 62 -26.99 -3.48 30.22
N PHE A 63 -26.30 -4.35 30.96
CA PHE A 63 -25.88 -5.67 30.50
C PHE A 63 -27.08 -6.55 30.12
N GLU A 64 -28.11 -6.60 30.96
CA GLU A 64 -29.35 -7.35 30.70
C GLU A 64 -30.17 -6.76 29.55
N ALA A 65 -30.10 -5.44 29.34
CA ALA A 65 -30.79 -4.75 28.26
C ALA A 65 -30.13 -4.96 26.88
N LEU A 66 -28.81 -5.15 26.83
CA LEU A 66 -28.04 -5.29 25.60
C LEU A 66 -27.96 -6.75 25.12
N LYS A 67 -29.11 -7.34 24.82
CA LYS A 67 -29.20 -8.75 24.41
C LYS A 67 -28.53 -9.03 23.05
N PRO A 68 -27.67 -10.07 22.92
CA PRO A 68 -27.10 -10.48 21.63
C PRO A 68 -28.14 -10.76 20.54
N GLU A 69 -29.35 -11.15 20.94
CA GLU A 69 -30.50 -11.37 20.07
C GLU A 69 -30.91 -10.13 19.28
N TYR A 70 -30.52 -8.93 19.71
CA TYR A 70 -30.75 -7.69 18.98
C TYR A 70 -29.72 -7.44 17.87
N VAL A 71 -28.63 -8.20 17.83
CA VAL A 71 -27.62 -8.15 16.77
C VAL A 71 -27.89 -9.21 15.69
N ALA A 72 -28.38 -10.39 16.10
CA ALA A 72 -28.62 -11.54 15.22
C ALA A 72 -29.44 -11.20 13.95
N PRO A 73 -30.56 -10.46 14.00
CA PRO A 73 -31.35 -10.15 12.81
C PRO A 73 -30.57 -9.44 11.70
N LEU A 74 -29.67 -8.50 12.06
CA LEU A 74 -28.82 -7.82 11.08
C LEU A 74 -27.86 -8.80 10.41
N ILE A 75 -27.28 -9.73 11.18
CA ILE A 75 -26.37 -10.75 10.63
C ILE A 75 -27.12 -11.64 9.65
N LEU A 76 -28.31 -12.12 10.02
CA LEU A 76 -29.13 -12.97 9.14
C LEU A 76 -29.50 -12.22 7.85
N TRP A 77 -29.89 -10.94 7.96
CA TRP A 77 -30.18 -10.12 6.79
C TRP A 77 -28.96 -9.98 5.87
N LEU A 78 -27.80 -9.59 6.40
CA LEU A 78 -26.58 -9.38 5.61
C LEU A 78 -26.03 -10.67 4.97
N CYS A 79 -26.44 -11.83 5.47
CA CYS A 79 -26.08 -13.15 4.94
C CYS A 79 -27.19 -13.80 4.09
N HIS A 80 -28.34 -13.15 3.93
CA HIS A 80 -29.44 -13.68 3.13
C HIS A 80 -29.14 -13.55 1.63
N GLU A 81 -29.59 -14.52 0.82
CA GLU A 81 -29.36 -14.53 -0.64
C GLU A 81 -29.96 -13.32 -1.37
N SER A 82 -30.98 -12.69 -0.79
CA SER A 82 -31.63 -11.49 -1.33
C SER A 82 -30.94 -10.17 -0.92
N CYS A 83 -29.88 -10.22 -0.12
CA CYS A 83 -29.20 -9.02 0.36
C CYS A 83 -28.11 -8.59 -0.62
N GLU A 84 -28.29 -7.41 -1.22
CA GLU A 84 -27.33 -6.82 -2.18
C GLU A 84 -26.27 -5.93 -1.51
N GLU A 85 -26.36 -5.72 -0.19
CA GLU A 85 -25.39 -4.91 0.55
C GLU A 85 -24.01 -5.59 0.52
N ASN A 86 -22.97 -4.83 0.17
CA ASN A 86 -21.60 -5.33 0.10
C ASN A 86 -20.59 -4.22 0.42
N GLY A 87 -19.61 -4.51 1.28
CA GLY A 87 -18.63 -3.53 1.78
C GLY A 87 -19.19 -2.57 2.83
N GLY A 88 -20.35 -2.85 3.41
CA GLY A 88 -20.97 -2.01 4.44
C GLY A 88 -20.30 -2.16 5.81
N LEU A 89 -20.32 -1.07 6.59
CA LEU A 89 -19.97 -1.05 8.02
C LEU A 89 -21.19 -0.63 8.82
N PHE A 90 -21.59 -1.46 9.79
CA PHE A 90 -22.78 -1.24 10.60
C PHE A 90 -22.48 -1.26 12.09
N GLU A 91 -22.90 -0.24 12.83
CA GLU A 91 -23.04 -0.32 14.29
C GLU A 91 -24.42 -0.89 14.63
N VAL A 92 -24.47 -1.78 15.62
CA VAL A 92 -25.71 -2.49 15.98
C VAL A 92 -25.75 -2.83 17.47
N GLY A 93 -26.89 -2.58 18.10
CA GLY A 93 -27.13 -2.90 19.51
C GLY A 93 -28.44 -2.30 20.00
N ALA A 94 -29.02 -2.87 21.07
CA ALA A 94 -30.28 -2.39 21.67
C ALA A 94 -31.48 -2.29 20.68
N GLY A 95 -31.45 -2.99 19.55
CA GLY A 95 -32.46 -2.89 18.49
C GLY A 95 -32.26 -1.73 17.50
N TRP A 96 -31.21 -0.92 17.67
CA TRP A 96 -30.80 0.11 16.72
C TRP A 96 -29.72 -0.39 15.77
N ILE A 97 -29.77 0.06 14.51
CA ILE A 97 -28.79 -0.23 13.46
C ILE A 97 -28.44 1.07 12.75
N GLY A 98 -27.15 1.39 12.65
CA GLY A 98 -26.63 2.53 11.91
C GLY A 98 -25.55 2.11 10.92
N LYS A 99 -25.49 2.78 9.75
CA LYS A 99 -24.47 2.54 8.73
C LYS A 99 -23.43 3.66 8.76
N LEU A 100 -22.15 3.29 8.71
CA LEU A 100 -21.02 4.20 8.70
C LEU A 100 -20.39 4.25 7.30
N ARG A 101 -19.78 5.40 6.98
CA ARG A 101 -18.95 5.58 5.78
C ARG A 101 -17.93 6.68 6.02
N TRP A 102 -16.90 6.71 5.17
CA TRP A 102 -15.94 7.80 5.16
C TRP A 102 -16.51 9.06 4.50
N GLU A 103 -16.17 10.20 5.09
CA GLU A 103 -16.30 11.50 4.47
C GLU A 103 -14.91 12.15 4.37
N ARG A 104 -14.72 12.99 3.35
CA ARG A 104 -13.45 13.66 3.11
C ARG A 104 -13.70 15.13 2.77
N THR A 105 -13.04 16.02 3.49
CA THR A 105 -13.03 17.47 3.23
C THR A 105 -12.65 17.76 1.78
N LEU A 106 -13.03 18.93 1.26
CA LEU A 106 -12.52 19.39 -0.04
C LEU A 106 -11.01 19.69 0.02
N GLY A 107 -10.50 19.97 1.21
CA GLY A 107 -9.10 20.21 1.48
C GLY A 107 -8.60 21.56 0.96
N ALA A 108 -7.27 21.71 0.94
CA ALA A 108 -6.60 22.89 0.42
C ALA A 108 -5.34 22.50 -0.34
N ILE A 109 -5.07 23.20 -1.44
CA ILE A 109 -3.79 23.13 -2.13
C ILE A 109 -2.82 24.04 -1.37
N ALA A 110 -1.95 23.45 -0.55
CA ALA A 110 -0.99 24.18 0.28
C ALA A 110 0.40 24.37 -0.39
N ARG A 111 0.56 23.92 -1.64
CA ARG A 111 1.80 24.07 -2.44
C ARG A 111 1.57 25.06 -3.58
N GLN A 112 2.60 25.84 -3.90
CA GLN A 112 2.64 26.70 -5.08
C GLN A 112 3.57 26.14 -6.15
N LYS A 113 3.35 26.52 -7.42
CA LYS A 113 4.22 26.12 -8.53
C LYS A 113 5.64 26.64 -8.29
N ASN A 114 6.64 25.80 -8.55
CA ASN A 114 8.07 26.11 -8.42
C ASN A 114 8.52 26.56 -7.01
N GLN A 115 7.71 26.35 -5.97
CA GLN A 115 8.09 26.63 -4.59
C GLN A 115 8.04 25.33 -3.76
N PRO A 116 9.00 25.12 -2.85
CA PRO A 116 8.93 24.02 -1.90
C PRO A 116 7.70 24.23 -0.99
N MET A 117 6.98 23.15 -0.72
CA MET A 117 5.89 23.17 0.25
C MET A 117 6.48 23.29 1.66
N THR A 118 5.91 24.18 2.49
CA THR A 118 6.41 24.42 3.85
C THR A 118 5.37 24.05 4.92
N PRO A 119 5.81 23.68 6.14
CA PRO A 119 4.89 23.49 7.28
C PRO A 119 4.05 24.74 7.60
N GLU A 120 4.60 25.93 7.37
CA GLU A 120 3.89 27.20 7.59
C GLU A 120 2.72 27.38 6.62
N ALA A 121 2.87 26.94 5.36
CA ALA A 121 1.78 26.96 4.39
C ALA A 121 0.66 25.98 4.77
N VAL A 122 1.01 24.83 5.36
CA VAL A 122 0.01 23.88 5.93
C VAL A 122 -0.73 24.53 7.10
N LYS A 123 0.00 25.13 8.05
CA LYS A 123 -0.59 25.84 9.20
C LYS A 123 -1.53 26.96 8.75
N ALA A 124 -1.12 27.75 7.76
CA ALA A 124 -1.91 28.85 7.23
C ALA A 124 -3.22 28.40 6.56
N ASN A 125 -3.29 27.15 6.07
CA ASN A 125 -4.48 26.58 5.43
C ASN A 125 -5.23 25.59 6.32
N TRP A 126 -4.86 25.45 7.60
CA TRP A 126 -5.34 24.36 8.45
C TRP A 126 -6.86 24.34 8.62
N GLU A 127 -7.48 25.51 8.82
CA GLU A 127 -8.95 25.62 8.93
C GLU A 127 -9.64 25.09 7.67
N LYS A 128 -9.14 25.44 6.49
CA LYS A 128 -9.68 24.95 5.20
C LYS A 128 -9.43 23.45 4.97
N ILE A 129 -8.28 22.94 5.42
CA ILE A 129 -7.96 21.49 5.33
C ILE A 129 -8.95 20.67 6.17
N CYS A 130 -9.32 21.18 7.34
CA CYS A 130 -10.20 20.53 8.31
C CYS A 130 -11.68 20.91 8.15
N ASP A 131 -12.04 21.66 7.11
CA ASP A 131 -13.42 22.08 6.85
C ASP A 131 -14.24 20.95 6.20
N PHE A 132 -15.25 20.47 6.92
CA PHE A 132 -16.17 19.42 6.46
C PHE A 132 -17.41 19.95 5.73
N ASP A 133 -17.54 21.28 5.57
CA ASP A 133 -18.60 21.85 4.75
C ASP A 133 -18.47 21.33 3.31
N ASN A 134 -19.58 20.84 2.77
CA ASN A 134 -19.64 20.22 1.45
C ASN A 134 -18.68 19.03 1.25
N ALA A 135 -18.31 18.31 2.32
CA ALA A 135 -17.43 17.15 2.25
C ALA A 135 -17.89 16.10 1.21
N SER A 136 -16.91 15.53 0.52
CA SER A 136 -17.09 14.42 -0.43
C SER A 136 -17.29 13.07 0.29
N LYS A 137 -17.84 12.08 -0.43
CA LYS A 137 -18.10 10.72 0.07
C LYS A 137 -17.36 9.70 -0.81
N PRO A 138 -16.02 9.65 -0.74
CA PRO A 138 -15.22 8.80 -1.64
C PRO A 138 -15.60 7.33 -1.49
N GLN A 139 -15.76 6.62 -2.62
CA GLN A 139 -16.22 5.22 -2.62
C GLN A 139 -15.13 4.21 -2.98
N ASN A 140 -14.06 4.66 -3.65
CA ASN A 140 -13.01 3.78 -4.13
C ASN A 140 -11.65 4.49 -4.20
N ILE A 141 -10.59 3.70 -4.35
CA ILE A 141 -9.22 4.21 -4.41
C ILE A 141 -8.97 5.05 -5.68
N GLN A 142 -9.64 4.72 -6.79
CA GLN A 142 -9.48 5.40 -8.08
C GLN A 142 -9.97 6.86 -8.01
N GLU A 143 -11.13 7.11 -7.40
CA GLU A 143 -11.65 8.47 -7.13
C GLU A 143 -10.69 9.28 -6.26
N SER A 144 -10.11 8.65 -5.24
CA SER A 144 -9.16 9.32 -4.36
C SER A 144 -7.91 9.78 -5.11
N VAL A 145 -7.33 8.89 -5.93
CA VAL A 145 -6.14 9.18 -6.75
C VAL A 145 -6.44 10.20 -7.85
N ALA A 146 -7.59 10.09 -8.52
CA ALA A 146 -7.99 11.04 -9.56
C ALA A 146 -8.05 12.49 -9.04
N GLY A 147 -8.57 12.69 -7.82
CA GLY A 147 -8.57 14.02 -7.19
C GLY A 147 -7.18 14.58 -6.94
N MET A 148 -6.18 13.75 -6.59
CA MET A 148 -4.80 14.20 -6.43
C MET A 148 -4.15 14.59 -7.77
N ILE A 149 -4.47 13.86 -8.85
CA ILE A 149 -4.02 14.21 -10.20
C ILE A 149 -4.61 15.57 -10.60
N GLU A 150 -5.91 15.79 -10.39
CA GLU A 150 -6.55 17.07 -10.70
C GLU A 150 -5.88 18.25 -9.96
N VAL A 151 -5.50 18.05 -8.69
CA VAL A 151 -4.73 19.05 -7.92
C VAL A 151 -3.39 19.37 -8.58
N LEU A 152 -2.66 18.36 -9.07
CA LEU A 152 -1.39 18.58 -9.76
C LEU A 152 -1.58 19.46 -11.02
N HIS A 153 -2.58 19.12 -11.84
CA HIS A 153 -2.93 19.89 -13.03
C HIS A 153 -3.29 21.35 -12.70
N LYS A 154 -4.03 21.59 -11.60
CA LYS A 154 -4.38 22.95 -11.16
C LYS A 154 -3.15 23.77 -10.79
N ILE A 155 -2.20 23.18 -10.05
CA ILE A 155 -0.95 23.86 -9.67
C ILE A 155 -0.13 24.23 -10.90
N ASP A 156 -0.09 23.35 -11.91
CA ASP A 156 0.69 23.59 -13.13
C ASP A 156 0.07 24.66 -14.02
N ALA A 157 -1.27 24.79 -14.02
CA ALA A 157 -2.02 25.76 -14.80
C ALA A 157 -1.93 27.21 -14.25
N GLU A 158 -1.71 27.41 -12.96
CA GLU A 158 -1.68 28.75 -12.32
C GLU A 158 -0.41 29.59 -12.63
N GLY A 159 0.57 29.05 -13.39
CA GLY A 159 1.71 29.80 -13.90
C GLY A 159 1.63 30.01 -15.41
N GLY A 160 0.98 31.10 -15.85
CA GLY A 160 0.60 31.32 -17.25
C GLY A 160 1.74 31.40 -18.26
N VAL A 161 1.61 30.62 -19.35
CA VAL A 161 1.86 31.04 -20.74
C VAL A 161 0.83 30.34 -21.63
N SER A 162 0.19 31.15 -22.47
CA SER A 162 -0.73 30.79 -23.56
C SER A 162 -0.29 29.58 -24.38
N ILE A 163 -1.22 28.65 -24.65
CA ILE A 163 -1.11 27.74 -25.80
C ILE A 163 -2.35 27.92 -26.68
N ASN A 164 -2.12 28.47 -27.86
CA ASN A 164 -3.08 28.64 -28.94
C ASN A 164 -3.62 27.28 -29.39
N HIS A 165 -4.93 27.20 -29.58
CA HIS A 165 -5.57 26.19 -30.41
C HIS A 165 -5.26 26.45 -31.88
N THR A 166 -4.38 25.67 -32.50
CA THR A 166 -4.56 25.13 -33.87
C THR A 166 -3.39 24.23 -34.29
N SER A 167 -3.66 22.94 -34.43
CA SER A 167 -3.37 22.17 -35.67
C SER A 167 -3.83 20.73 -35.48
N HIS A 168 -4.92 20.38 -36.14
CA HIS A 168 -5.15 19.02 -36.59
C HIS A 168 -4.08 18.71 -37.65
N ALA A 169 -3.25 17.69 -37.40
CA ALA A 169 -2.57 16.96 -38.45
C ALA A 169 -2.28 15.53 -37.98
N THR A 170 -3.02 14.61 -38.62
CA THR A 170 -2.61 13.26 -39.05
C THR A 170 -2.01 12.28 -38.04
N SER A 171 -2.81 11.25 -37.77
CA SER A 171 -2.39 9.92 -37.37
C SER A 171 -1.40 9.31 -38.37
N THR A 172 -0.22 8.95 -37.88
CA THR A 172 0.63 7.88 -38.44
C THR A 172 1.24 7.11 -37.29
N ALA A 173 0.82 5.84 -37.15
CA ALA A 173 1.43 4.89 -36.25
C ALA A 173 2.84 4.53 -36.73
N THR A 174 3.84 4.79 -35.88
CA THR A 174 5.04 3.98 -35.55
C THR A 174 6.12 4.88 -34.92
N SER A 175 6.73 4.42 -33.81
CA SER A 175 7.93 4.94 -33.12
C SER A 175 7.81 6.06 -32.05
N GLY A 176 6.83 5.98 -31.13
CA GLY A 176 6.77 6.89 -29.97
C GLY A 176 7.79 6.64 -28.83
N PHE A 177 8.37 5.43 -28.75
CA PHE A 177 9.18 4.99 -27.59
C PHE A 177 10.66 4.71 -27.89
N ALA A 178 11.15 5.06 -29.10
CA ALA A 178 12.55 4.80 -29.48
C ALA A 178 13.57 5.50 -28.55
N GLY A 179 13.18 6.61 -27.91
CA GLY A 179 14.00 7.31 -26.92
C GLY A 179 13.97 6.71 -25.51
N ALA A 180 13.08 5.76 -25.23
CA ALA A 180 12.95 5.09 -23.93
C ALA A 180 13.84 3.83 -23.85
N ILE A 181 13.96 3.07 -24.93
CA ILE A 181 14.73 1.82 -24.97
C ILE A 181 16.23 2.13 -24.84
N GLY A 182 16.90 1.46 -23.90
CA GLY A 182 18.30 1.69 -23.55
C GLY A 182 18.53 2.88 -22.60
N TYR A 183 17.47 3.56 -22.16
CA TYR A 183 17.60 4.62 -21.16
C TYR A 183 18.10 4.04 -19.84
N LYS A 184 19.21 4.58 -19.34
CA LYS A 184 19.80 4.19 -18.06
C LYS A 184 19.30 5.11 -16.96
N LEU A 185 18.68 4.52 -15.94
CA LEU A 185 18.30 5.25 -14.74
C LEU A 185 19.56 5.67 -13.97
N PRO A 186 19.50 6.75 -13.16
CA PRO A 186 20.60 7.13 -12.30
C PRO A 186 21.05 5.97 -11.41
N SER A 187 22.34 5.60 -11.52
CA SER A 187 22.89 4.57 -10.65
C SER A 187 22.85 5.02 -9.20
N PHE A 188 22.40 4.17 -8.30
CA PHE A 188 22.39 4.47 -6.88
C PHE A 188 23.16 3.39 -6.11
N SER A 189 23.68 3.77 -4.93
CA SER A 189 24.33 2.82 -4.03
C SER A 189 23.51 2.71 -2.76
N SER A 190 23.06 1.49 -2.45
CA SER A 190 22.41 1.20 -1.16
C SER A 190 23.38 0.46 -0.26
N ALA A 191 23.42 0.90 0.99
CA ALA A 191 23.94 0.08 2.07
C ALA A 191 22.81 -0.78 2.64
N TYR A 192 23.15 -1.97 3.13
CA TYR A 192 22.29 -2.76 3.99
C TYR A 192 23.12 -3.45 5.08
N THR A 193 22.46 -3.77 6.17
CA THR A 193 23.00 -4.44 7.37
C THR A 193 22.21 -5.71 7.65
N GLU A 194 22.60 -6.40 8.72
CA GLU A 194 21.92 -7.56 9.25
C GLU A 194 20.44 -7.25 9.56
N MET A 195 20.16 -6.03 10.03
CA MET A 195 18.80 -5.59 10.35
C MET A 195 17.85 -5.69 9.16
N GLU A 196 18.20 -5.14 7.99
CA GLU A 196 17.34 -5.20 6.81
C GLU A 196 17.16 -6.63 6.32
N THR A 197 18.18 -7.46 6.43
CA THR A 197 18.11 -8.87 6.02
C THR A 197 17.21 -9.69 6.94
N ILE A 198 17.27 -9.47 8.25
CA ILE A 198 16.43 -10.14 9.25
C ILE A 198 14.98 -9.67 9.11
N MET A 199 14.75 -8.36 8.96
CA MET A 199 13.43 -7.80 8.76
C MET A 199 12.77 -8.34 7.49
N TYR A 200 13.54 -8.46 6.39
CA TYR A 200 13.05 -9.08 5.18
C TYR A 200 12.71 -10.56 5.39
N ALA A 201 13.60 -11.34 6.01
CA ALA A 201 13.38 -12.75 6.27
C ALA A 201 12.10 -12.99 7.09
N LEU A 202 11.89 -12.22 8.16
CA LEU A 202 10.66 -12.26 8.96
C LEU A 202 9.43 -11.85 8.11
N GLY A 203 9.57 -10.82 7.28
CA GLY A 203 8.51 -10.34 6.39
C GLY A 203 8.02 -11.37 5.37
N VAL A 204 8.91 -12.24 4.88
CA VAL A 204 8.56 -13.33 3.95
C VAL A 204 8.28 -14.67 4.64
N GLY A 205 8.17 -14.66 5.97
CA GLY A 205 7.66 -15.80 6.76
C GLY A 205 8.71 -16.64 7.48
N ALA A 206 10.00 -16.27 7.47
CA ALA A 206 10.98 -16.94 8.31
C ALA A 206 10.62 -16.79 9.79
N SER A 207 10.88 -17.81 10.60
CA SER A 207 10.44 -17.81 12.00
C SER A 207 11.49 -18.35 12.95
N VAL A 208 11.63 -17.71 14.11
CA VAL A 208 12.44 -18.26 15.23
C VAL A 208 11.92 -19.61 15.75
N LYS A 209 10.69 -19.99 15.38
CA LYS A 209 10.11 -21.30 15.73
C LYS A 209 10.67 -22.44 14.87
N ASP A 210 11.21 -22.15 13.69
CA ASP A 210 11.91 -23.14 12.86
C ASP A 210 13.43 -22.97 13.09
N PRO A 211 14.11 -23.96 13.69
CA PRO A 211 15.55 -23.90 13.88
C PRO A 211 16.35 -23.69 12.59
N LYS A 212 15.81 -24.09 11.43
CA LYS A 212 16.46 -23.90 10.12
C LYS A 212 16.48 -22.44 9.67
N ASP A 213 15.60 -21.61 10.21
CA ASP A 213 15.49 -20.20 9.85
C ASP A 213 16.41 -19.31 10.69
N LEU A 214 17.01 -19.83 11.77
CA LEU A 214 17.92 -19.07 12.63
C LEU A 214 19.09 -18.46 11.86
N LYS A 215 19.54 -19.11 10.79
CA LYS A 215 20.56 -18.56 9.88
C LYS A 215 20.12 -17.31 9.11
N PHE A 216 18.83 -16.98 9.07
CA PHE A 216 18.31 -15.79 8.39
C PHE A 216 17.80 -14.72 9.37
N VAL A 217 17.42 -15.11 10.58
CA VAL A 217 16.77 -14.21 11.56
C VAL A 217 17.62 -13.88 12.78
N TYR A 218 18.82 -14.48 12.90
CA TYR A 218 19.73 -14.24 14.02
C TYR A 218 21.17 -14.03 13.54
N GLU A 219 21.67 -12.81 13.68
CA GLU A 219 23.00 -12.36 13.28
C GLU A 219 24.13 -13.06 14.03
N GLY A 220 23.86 -13.62 15.22
CA GLY A 220 24.82 -14.41 15.99
C GLY A 220 24.92 -15.87 15.55
N SER A 221 24.18 -16.30 14.53
CA SER A 221 24.30 -17.64 13.94
C SER A 221 25.63 -17.79 13.22
N SER A 222 26.30 -18.94 13.38
CA SER A 222 27.55 -19.24 12.66
C SER A 222 27.39 -19.24 11.14
N ASP A 223 26.16 -19.50 10.68
CA ASP A 223 25.80 -19.65 9.27
C ASP A 223 24.92 -18.48 8.80
N PHE A 224 24.97 -17.33 9.49
CA PHE A 224 24.13 -16.19 9.17
C PHE A 224 24.25 -15.79 7.69
N SER A 225 23.11 -15.73 7.01
CA SER A 225 23.01 -15.49 5.58
C SER A 225 21.76 -14.68 5.28
N CYS A 226 21.77 -14.03 4.12
CA CYS A 226 20.61 -13.31 3.61
C CYS A 226 19.81 -14.23 2.70
N LEU A 227 18.48 -14.14 2.73
CA LEU A 227 17.65 -14.81 1.74
C LEU A 227 18.00 -14.29 0.33
N PRO A 228 18.21 -15.18 -0.66
CA PRO A 228 18.53 -14.76 -2.02
C PRO A 228 17.45 -13.87 -2.66
N THR A 229 16.19 -13.94 -2.26
CA THR A 229 15.17 -13.06 -2.83
C THR A 229 15.27 -11.60 -2.37
N PHE A 230 16.06 -11.31 -1.33
CA PHE A 230 16.28 -9.94 -0.84
C PHE A 230 16.90 -9.01 -1.90
N GLY A 231 17.66 -9.56 -2.87
CA GLY A 231 18.23 -8.79 -3.97
C GLY A 231 17.18 -7.99 -4.75
N VAL A 232 15.94 -8.51 -4.86
CA VAL A 232 14.82 -7.81 -5.50
C VAL A 232 14.47 -6.51 -4.78
N ILE A 233 14.46 -6.52 -3.44
CA ILE A 233 14.10 -5.34 -2.62
C ILE A 233 15.12 -4.23 -2.81
N ILE A 234 16.39 -4.59 -2.94
CA ILE A 234 17.45 -3.61 -3.19
C ILE A 234 17.31 -3.06 -4.59
N ALA A 235 17.13 -3.90 -5.61
CA ALA A 235 16.93 -3.45 -6.99
C ALA A 235 15.68 -2.57 -7.13
N GLN A 236 14.56 -2.90 -6.50
CA GLN A 236 13.31 -2.13 -6.60
C GLN A 236 13.43 -0.68 -6.12
N LYS A 237 14.40 -0.37 -5.24
CA LYS A 237 14.68 1.00 -4.81
C LYS A 237 15.14 1.92 -5.95
N SER A 238 15.81 1.45 -7.02
CA SER A 238 16.12 2.32 -8.18
C SER A 238 14.86 2.74 -8.91
N MET A 239 13.89 1.84 -9.01
CA MET A 239 12.69 2.07 -9.82
C MET A 239 11.66 2.95 -9.09
N MET A 240 11.48 2.73 -7.78
CA MET A 240 10.47 3.43 -6.98
C MET A 240 10.93 4.81 -6.49
N GLY A 241 12.22 5.16 -6.62
CA GLY A 241 12.77 6.46 -6.24
C GLY A 241 12.51 7.61 -7.22
N GLY A 242 11.63 7.42 -8.21
CA GLY A 242 11.27 8.43 -9.22
C GLY A 242 11.86 8.20 -10.61
N GLY A 243 12.80 7.26 -10.77
CA GLY A 243 13.51 7.05 -12.04
C GLY A 243 12.63 6.63 -13.23
N LEU A 244 11.48 6.00 -12.98
CA LEU A 244 10.49 5.68 -14.03
C LEU A 244 9.81 6.92 -14.63
N ALA A 245 9.75 8.04 -13.89
CA ALA A 245 9.15 9.30 -14.35
C ALA A 245 10.08 10.07 -15.30
N GLU A 246 11.36 9.72 -15.30
CA GLU A 246 12.42 10.39 -16.06
C GLU A 246 12.65 9.76 -17.44
N ILE A 247 11.96 8.64 -17.75
CA ILE A 247 12.09 7.91 -19.01
C ILE A 247 11.49 8.75 -20.16
N PRO A 248 12.30 9.15 -21.17
CA PRO A 248 11.84 9.98 -22.27
C PRO A 248 10.73 9.31 -23.09
N GLY A 249 9.69 10.07 -23.44
CA GLY A 249 8.57 9.59 -24.28
C GLY A 249 7.55 8.71 -23.54
N LEU A 250 7.73 8.50 -22.23
CA LEU A 250 6.88 7.63 -21.43
C LEU A 250 6.15 8.44 -20.33
N SER A 251 4.88 8.76 -20.57
CA SER A 251 4.02 9.40 -19.57
C SER A 251 3.36 8.34 -18.67
N VAL A 252 4.11 7.80 -17.71
CA VAL A 252 3.60 6.75 -16.80
C VAL A 252 2.74 7.35 -15.69
N ASN A 253 1.47 6.94 -15.62
CA ASN A 253 0.69 7.12 -14.40
C ASN A 253 1.02 5.99 -13.42
N PHE A 254 1.80 6.29 -12.37
CA PHE A 254 2.23 5.32 -11.36
C PHE A 254 1.10 4.56 -10.67
N ALA A 255 -0.09 5.16 -10.55
CA ALA A 255 -1.25 4.50 -9.94
C ALA A 255 -1.87 3.42 -10.85
N LYS A 256 -1.48 3.38 -12.13
CA LYS A 256 -1.88 2.36 -13.10
C LYS A 256 -0.74 1.39 -13.42
N VAL A 257 0.40 1.50 -12.73
CA VAL A 257 1.52 0.57 -12.88
C VAL A 257 1.25 -0.65 -12.02
N LEU A 258 1.22 -1.80 -12.67
CA LEU A 258 1.22 -3.10 -12.00
C LEU A 258 2.60 -3.72 -12.20
N HIS A 259 3.15 -4.26 -11.12
CA HIS A 259 4.30 -5.15 -11.25
C HIS A 259 3.81 -6.46 -11.90
N GLY A 260 4.30 -6.73 -13.11
CA GLY A 260 3.86 -7.87 -13.90
C GLY A 260 4.62 -9.15 -13.56
N GLU A 261 5.91 -9.15 -13.86
CA GLU A 261 6.80 -10.31 -13.68
C GLU A 261 8.13 -9.89 -13.07
N GLN A 262 8.77 -10.83 -12.38
CA GLN A 262 10.08 -10.66 -11.77
C GLN A 262 10.99 -11.81 -12.18
N TYR A 263 12.20 -11.47 -12.62
CA TYR A 263 13.31 -12.40 -12.80
C TYR A 263 14.47 -11.98 -11.89
N LEU A 264 15.19 -12.94 -11.34
CA LEU A 264 16.39 -12.70 -10.53
C LEU A 264 17.42 -13.77 -10.86
N GLU A 265 18.59 -13.33 -11.31
CA GLU A 265 19.74 -14.19 -11.54
C GLU A 265 20.91 -13.76 -10.67
N TYR A 266 21.63 -14.75 -10.14
CA TYR A 266 22.86 -14.54 -9.41
C TYR A 266 24.04 -14.94 -10.29
N ILE A 267 24.75 -13.94 -10.81
CA ILE A 267 25.95 -14.16 -11.60
C ILE A 267 27.15 -14.18 -10.65
N PHE A 268 27.78 -15.34 -10.56
CA PHE A 268 29.05 -15.52 -9.85
C PHE A 268 30.18 -15.54 -10.87
N GLY A 269 31.25 -14.78 -10.65
CA GLY A 269 32.39 -14.74 -11.57
C GLY A 269 33.11 -16.09 -11.66
N GLU A 270 33.63 -16.42 -12.85
CA GLU A 270 34.44 -17.63 -13.06
C GLU A 270 35.57 -17.72 -12.02
N GLY A 271 35.57 -18.81 -11.24
CA GLY A 271 36.49 -19.04 -10.11
C GLY A 271 35.83 -19.07 -8.74
N SER A 272 34.56 -18.71 -8.62
CA SER A 272 33.79 -18.84 -7.38
C SER A 272 32.87 -20.08 -7.43
N SER A 273 33.35 -21.19 -6.86
CA SER A 273 32.47 -22.35 -6.63
C SER A 273 31.39 -21.99 -5.60
N PRO A 274 30.14 -22.49 -5.73
CA PRO A 274 29.07 -22.22 -4.77
C PRO A 274 29.41 -22.65 -3.32
N LEU A 275 30.30 -23.64 -3.18
CA LEU A 275 30.83 -24.09 -1.89
C LEU A 275 32.02 -23.25 -1.39
N MET A 276 32.76 -22.60 -2.29
CA MET A 276 33.98 -21.86 -1.96
C MET A 276 33.67 -20.54 -1.23
N GLU A 277 32.54 -19.89 -1.51
CA GLU A 277 32.08 -18.71 -0.74
C GLU A 277 31.56 -19.05 0.66
N CYS A 278 31.09 -20.28 0.89
CA CYS A 278 30.60 -20.73 2.19
C CYS A 278 31.74 -20.94 3.20
N VAL A 279 32.95 -21.26 2.73
CA VAL A 279 34.11 -21.53 3.59
C VAL A 279 34.97 -20.29 3.83
N LEU A 280 35.00 -19.32 2.90
CA LEU A 280 35.84 -18.12 3.03
C LEU A 280 35.27 -17.02 3.95
N LYS A 281 33.95 -16.97 4.19
CA LYS A 281 33.33 -15.96 5.07
C LYS A 281 33.40 -16.27 6.57
N ILE A 282 33.74 -17.50 6.98
CA ILE A 282 33.75 -17.89 8.40
C ILE A 282 35.01 -17.41 9.14
N LYS A 283 36.11 -17.05 8.45
CA LYS A 283 37.38 -16.67 9.10
C LYS A 283 37.76 -15.19 9.05
N GLN A 284 37.13 -14.38 8.21
CA GLN A 284 37.41 -12.94 8.14
C GLN A 284 36.16 -12.15 7.74
N MET A 285 35.36 -11.75 8.72
CA MET A 285 34.67 -10.44 8.73
C MET A 285 33.68 -10.42 9.90
N LYS A 286 33.99 -9.63 10.93
CA LYS A 286 32.94 -8.83 11.59
C LYS A 286 32.29 -8.02 10.47
N PHE A 287 31.05 -8.33 10.12
CA PHE A 287 30.40 -7.77 8.94
C PHE A 287 30.31 -6.24 9.09
N LYS A 288 30.93 -5.53 8.13
CA LYS A 288 30.77 -4.09 7.92
C LYS A 288 29.72 -3.92 6.84
N THR A 289 28.86 -2.91 7.00
CA THR A 289 27.98 -2.32 5.98
C THR A 289 28.31 -2.76 4.55
N ARG A 290 27.43 -3.54 3.91
CA ARG A 290 27.61 -3.98 2.52
C ARG A 290 27.01 -2.94 1.59
N LYS A 291 27.82 -2.39 0.68
CA LYS A 291 27.37 -1.46 -0.35
C LYS A 291 27.13 -2.23 -1.63
N LEU A 292 25.94 -2.09 -2.19
CA LEU A 292 25.59 -2.56 -3.53
C LEU A 292 25.40 -1.36 -4.44
N LYS A 293 25.99 -1.43 -5.63
CA LYS A 293 25.72 -0.50 -6.71
C LYS A 293 24.60 -1.12 -7.55
N CYS A 294 23.55 -0.35 -7.77
CA CYS A 294 22.43 -0.75 -8.59
C CYS A 294 22.42 0.11 -9.84
N GLU A 295 22.26 -0.55 -10.98
CA GLU A 295 22.06 0.04 -12.29
C GLU A 295 20.74 -0.52 -12.81
N ALA A 296 19.99 0.30 -13.56
CA ALA A 296 18.73 -0.11 -14.15
C ALA A 296 18.63 0.50 -15.53
N VAL A 297 18.18 -0.30 -16.50
CA VAL A 297 18.07 0.05 -17.91
C VAL A 297 16.69 -0.37 -18.40
N VAL A 298 16.08 0.47 -19.22
CA VAL A 298 14.89 0.07 -19.97
C VAL A 298 15.32 -0.86 -21.10
N ALA A 299 15.14 -2.16 -20.92
CA ALA A 299 15.52 -3.17 -21.89
C ALA A 299 14.60 -3.13 -23.13
N ASP A 300 13.30 -2.92 -22.93
CA ASP A 300 12.33 -2.83 -24.01
C ASP A 300 11.02 -2.15 -23.56
N VAL A 301 10.24 -1.67 -24.53
CA VAL A 301 8.91 -1.08 -24.32
C VAL A 301 7.93 -1.66 -25.33
N LEU A 302 7.02 -2.51 -24.85
CA LEU A 302 6.01 -3.16 -25.67
C LEU A 302 4.69 -2.40 -25.61
N ASP A 303 4.32 -1.74 -26.70
CA ASP A 303 3.01 -1.12 -26.86
C ASP A 303 1.94 -2.20 -27.10
N LYS A 304 0.92 -2.25 -26.24
CA LYS A 304 -0.22 -3.18 -26.32
C LYS A 304 -1.49 -2.48 -26.85
N GLY A 305 -1.42 -1.23 -27.26
CA GLY A 305 -2.53 -0.41 -27.77
C GLY A 305 -3.47 0.11 -26.67
N SER A 306 -3.82 -0.71 -25.68
CA SER A 306 -4.60 -0.32 -24.49
C SER A 306 -3.73 -0.02 -23.26
N GLY A 307 -2.41 -0.23 -23.37
CA GLY A 307 -1.42 -0.04 -22.32
C GLY A 307 -0.01 -0.33 -22.84
N VAL A 308 0.98 -0.23 -21.96
CA VAL A 308 2.40 -0.45 -22.28
C VAL A 308 3.00 -1.41 -21.25
N VAL A 309 3.86 -2.32 -21.71
CA VAL A 309 4.72 -3.14 -20.83
C VAL A 309 6.14 -2.62 -20.96
N ILE A 310 6.77 -2.33 -19.83
CA ILE A 310 8.15 -1.85 -19.76
C ILE A 310 8.99 -2.98 -19.18
N LEU A 311 10.01 -3.40 -19.93
CA LEU A 311 10.98 -4.39 -19.47
C LEU A 311 12.19 -3.64 -18.90
N MET A 312 12.57 -4.00 -17.68
CA MET A 312 13.65 -3.38 -16.91
C MET A 312 14.73 -4.45 -16.66
N ASP A 313 15.99 -4.07 -16.85
CA ASP A 313 17.19 -4.87 -16.53
C ASP A 313 18.09 -4.12 -15.54
#